data_AF-A0A0G2FYM6-F1
#
_entry.id   AF-A0A0G2FYM6-F1
#
_cell.length_a   1.000
_cell.length_b   1.000
_cell.length_c   1.000
_cell.angle_alpha   90.00
_cell.angle_beta   90.00
_cell.angle_gamma   90.00
#
_symmetry.space_group_name_H-M   'P 1'
#
loop_
_entity.id
_entity.type
_entity.pdbx_description
1 polymer ?
#
loop_
_entity_poly.entity_id
_entity_poly.type
_entity_poly.pdbx_seq_one_letter_code
_entity_poly.pdbx_strand_id
1 'polypeptide(L)'
;MHVKFLSAILLAATSVAALSGKATTTRYYDGLKGACGCGTGDTAFDWQSGGNGLYTAAASTSLFGTATWCGSGCGTCFKLTSTGSAPSGQGTGGAAGNSITVMVTNLCPYNGNEKWCPQSGNNQFGYGYHFDIMASDQVLGDNPIVDFEQVSCPTTGKDWTLSVS
;
A
#
# COMPACT_ATOMS: atom_id res chain seq x y z
N MET A 1 9.92 57.14 -23.44
CA MET A 1 9.99 56.51 -22.11
C MET A 1 9.04 55.31 -22.14
N HIS A 2 9.55 54.08 -22.26
CA HIS A 2 8.73 52.86 -22.30
C HIS A 2 8.93 52.09 -20.99
N VAL A 3 7.92 52.11 -20.12
CA VAL A 3 7.92 51.35 -18.86
C VAL A 3 7.40 49.94 -19.17
N LYS A 4 8.29 48.94 -19.14
CA LYS A 4 7.91 47.52 -19.23
C LYS A 4 7.44 47.07 -17.84
N PHE A 5 6.14 46.85 -17.69
CA PHE A 5 5.58 46.17 -16.53
C PHE A 5 5.91 44.67 -16.62
N LEU A 6 6.74 44.17 -15.71
CA LEU A 6 6.89 42.73 -15.49
C LEU A 6 5.70 42.24 -14.64
N SER A 7 4.75 41.55 -15.26
CA SER A 7 3.76 40.76 -14.52
C SER A 7 4.45 39.54 -13.89
N ALA A 8 4.57 39.54 -12.57
CA ALA A 8 4.93 38.34 -11.82
C ALA A 8 3.72 37.41 -11.73
N ILE A 9 3.77 36.28 -12.42
CA ILE A 9 2.78 35.19 -12.28
C ILE A 9 3.11 34.46 -10.97
N LEU A 10 2.26 34.62 -9.96
CA LEU A 10 2.32 33.86 -8.71
C LEU A 10 1.76 32.45 -8.98
N LEU A 11 2.61 31.42 -9.04
CA LEU A 11 2.14 30.03 -9.04
C LEU A 11 1.69 29.68 -7.61
N ALA A 12 0.38 29.53 -7.41
CA ALA A 12 -0.16 28.92 -6.21
C ALA A 12 0.08 27.39 -6.28
N ALA A 13 0.89 26.86 -5.38
CA ALA A 13 1.06 25.42 -5.22
C ALA A 13 -0.21 24.84 -4.59
N THR A 14 -0.98 24.08 -5.38
CA THR A 14 -2.09 23.28 -4.88
C THR A 14 -1.53 22.04 -4.19
N SER A 15 -1.59 22.01 -2.85
CA SER A 15 -1.28 20.82 -2.07
C SER A 15 -2.34 19.75 -2.35
N VAL A 16 -1.97 18.73 -3.13
CA VAL A 16 -2.76 17.50 -3.26
C VAL A 16 -2.76 16.82 -1.89
N ALA A 17 -3.94 16.66 -1.27
CA ALA A 17 -4.06 15.92 -0.03
C ALA A 17 -3.64 14.45 -0.25
N ALA A 18 -2.74 13.94 0.59
CA ALA A 18 -2.32 12.55 0.55
C ALA A 18 -3.52 11.62 0.84
N LEU A 19 -3.64 10.53 0.08
CA LEU A 19 -4.72 9.56 0.27
C LEU A 19 -4.64 8.94 1.67
N SER A 20 -5.75 8.93 2.40
CA SER A 20 -5.85 8.33 3.73
C SER A 20 -7.24 7.77 3.98
N GLY A 21 -7.36 6.88 4.96
CA GLY A 21 -8.63 6.26 5.34
C GLY A 21 -8.47 5.06 6.25
N LYS A 22 -9.49 4.20 6.28
CA LYS A 22 -9.42 2.89 6.94
C LYS A 22 -9.35 1.78 5.92
N ALA A 23 -8.58 0.75 6.22
CA ALA A 23 -8.45 -0.45 5.39
C ALA A 23 -8.50 -1.72 6.25
N THR A 24 -8.85 -2.82 5.60
CA THR A 24 -8.62 -4.15 6.17
C THR A 24 -7.25 -4.65 5.76
N THR A 25 -6.69 -5.58 6.54
CA THR A 25 -5.44 -6.24 6.19
C THR A 25 -5.58 -7.75 6.25
N THR A 26 -4.80 -8.44 5.44
CA THR A 26 -4.47 -9.85 5.61
C THR A 26 -2.95 -10.03 5.52
N ARG A 27 -2.49 -11.28 5.61
CA ARG A 27 -1.09 -11.65 5.42
C ARG A 27 -1.02 -12.74 4.35
N TYR A 28 -0.07 -12.59 3.44
CA TYR A 28 0.30 -13.62 2.47
C TYR A 28 1.82 -13.78 2.40
N TYR A 29 2.24 -14.92 1.85
CA TYR A 29 3.64 -15.18 1.52
C TYR A 29 3.71 -16.21 0.40
N ASP A 30 4.08 -15.78 -0.80
CA ASP A 30 4.19 -16.65 -1.99
C ASP A 30 5.60 -16.69 -2.59
N GLY A 31 6.48 -15.75 -2.21
CA GLY A 31 7.84 -15.61 -2.76
C GLY A 31 7.89 -15.14 -4.22
N LEU A 32 6.76 -14.69 -4.78
CA LEU A 32 6.65 -14.32 -6.19
C LEU A 32 7.03 -12.86 -6.44
N LYS A 33 7.49 -12.59 -7.66
CA LYS A 33 7.90 -11.25 -8.13
C LYS A 33 6.84 -10.16 -7.88
N GLY A 34 5.56 -10.52 -7.92
CA GLY A 34 4.45 -9.60 -7.78
C GLY A 34 4.19 -8.76 -9.04
N ALA A 35 3.01 -8.15 -9.10
CA ALA A 35 2.48 -7.44 -10.25
C ALA A 35 3.19 -6.10 -10.58
N CYS A 36 4.09 -5.63 -9.71
CA CYS A 36 4.92 -4.45 -9.96
C CYS A 36 6.33 -4.77 -10.50
N GLY A 37 6.63 -6.04 -10.80
CA GLY A 37 7.91 -6.39 -11.41
C GLY A 37 9.12 -6.45 -10.47
N CYS A 38 8.91 -6.49 -9.16
CA CYS A 38 9.98 -6.40 -8.16
C CYS A 38 10.75 -7.73 -7.96
N GLY A 39 11.36 -8.26 -9.02
CA GLY A 39 12.05 -9.55 -8.98
C GLY A 39 12.74 -9.95 -10.29
N THR A 40 13.36 -11.13 -10.28
CA THR A 40 14.00 -11.74 -11.46
C THR A 40 13.27 -13.02 -11.85
N GLY A 41 12.87 -13.15 -13.13
CA GLY A 41 11.99 -14.24 -13.53
C GLY A 41 10.67 -14.14 -12.76
N ASP A 42 10.24 -15.21 -12.09
CA ASP A 42 9.05 -15.21 -11.22
C ASP A 42 9.40 -15.06 -9.73
N THR A 43 10.68 -14.94 -9.40
CA THR A 43 11.17 -14.87 -8.00
C THR A 43 11.23 -13.43 -7.51
N ALA A 44 10.70 -13.18 -6.31
CA ALA A 44 10.81 -11.87 -5.65
C ALA A 44 12.27 -11.49 -5.35
N PHE A 45 12.58 -10.20 -5.35
CA PHE A 45 13.78 -9.72 -4.67
C PHE A 45 13.67 -9.94 -3.15
N ASP A 46 14.78 -10.30 -2.50
CA ASP A 46 14.83 -10.62 -1.06
C ASP A 46 14.26 -9.52 -0.15
N TRP A 47 14.29 -8.26 -0.59
CA TRP A 47 13.76 -7.16 0.21
C TRP A 47 12.24 -7.15 0.32
N GLN A 48 11.52 -7.85 -0.57
CA GLN A 48 10.05 -7.85 -0.59
C GLN A 48 9.44 -8.51 0.66
N SER A 49 10.14 -9.45 1.30
CA SER A 49 9.66 -10.04 2.57
C SER A 49 9.69 -9.06 3.76
N GLY A 50 10.20 -7.84 3.55
CA GLY A 50 10.21 -6.78 4.53
C GLY A 50 11.17 -6.98 5.71
N GLY A 51 10.88 -6.28 6.81
CA GLY A 51 11.62 -6.25 8.06
C GLY A 51 11.80 -4.84 8.62
N ASN A 52 12.10 -4.72 9.92
CA ASN A 52 12.36 -3.44 10.60
C ASN A 52 11.23 -2.38 10.42
N GLY A 53 9.97 -2.83 10.40
CA GLY A 53 8.81 -1.95 10.22
C GLY A 53 8.53 -1.53 8.77
N LEU A 54 9.30 -2.05 7.80
CA LEU A 54 9.13 -1.81 6.37
C LEU A 54 8.75 -3.11 5.67
N TYR A 55 7.60 -3.15 5.01
CA TYR A 55 7.07 -4.34 4.34
C TYR A 55 6.52 -4.02 2.95
N THR A 56 6.17 -5.03 2.16
CA THR A 56 5.42 -4.82 0.93
C THR A 56 3.99 -5.34 1.07
N ALA A 57 3.13 -4.94 0.15
CA ALA A 57 1.76 -5.40 0.12
C ALA A 57 1.26 -5.65 -1.31
N ALA A 58 0.40 -6.66 -1.42
CA ALA A 58 -0.55 -6.79 -2.52
C ALA A 58 -1.76 -5.91 -2.19
N ALA A 59 -1.98 -4.85 -2.96
CA ALA A 59 -3.02 -3.86 -2.67
C ALA A 59 -4.29 -4.11 -3.51
N SER A 60 -5.46 -3.77 -2.98
CA SER A 60 -6.72 -3.82 -3.74
C SER A 60 -6.68 -2.93 -4.98
N THR A 61 -7.56 -3.19 -5.96
CA THR A 61 -7.66 -2.44 -7.23
C THR A 61 -7.71 -0.91 -7.03
N SER A 62 -8.38 -0.43 -5.97
CA SER A 62 -8.47 1.00 -5.62
C SER A 62 -7.13 1.66 -5.29
N LEU A 63 -6.13 0.87 -4.85
CA LEU A 63 -4.79 1.33 -4.50
C LEU A 63 -3.78 0.95 -5.58
N PHE A 64 -3.87 -0.26 -6.13
CA PHE A 64 -2.96 -0.73 -7.18
C PHE A 64 -3.19 -0.02 -8.52
N GLY A 65 -4.44 0.31 -8.85
CA GLY A 65 -4.88 0.75 -10.17
C GLY A 65 -5.66 -0.34 -10.91
N THR A 66 -6.22 0.02 -12.08
CA THR A 66 -7.11 -0.87 -12.86
C THR A 66 -6.38 -1.88 -13.75
N ALA A 67 -5.05 -1.73 -13.90
CA ALA A 67 -4.23 -2.71 -14.60
C ALA A 67 -4.00 -3.97 -13.73
N THR A 68 -3.58 -5.06 -14.37
CA THR A 68 -3.16 -6.29 -13.66
C THR A 68 -1.64 -6.44 -13.56
N TRP A 69 -0.89 -5.54 -14.20
CA TRP A 69 0.57 -5.48 -14.22
C TRP A 69 1.01 -4.02 -14.31
N CYS A 70 2.05 -3.62 -13.56
CA CYS A 70 2.54 -2.24 -13.46
C CYS A 70 1.40 -1.23 -13.22
N GLY A 71 0.55 -1.51 -12.24
CA GLY A 71 -0.53 -0.60 -11.86
C GLY A 71 0.01 0.77 -11.43
N SER A 72 -0.81 1.82 -11.60
CA SER A 72 -0.42 3.20 -11.28
C SER A 72 -0.05 3.42 -9.80
N GLY A 73 -0.47 2.52 -8.91
CA GLY A 73 -0.12 2.53 -7.50
C GLY A 73 1.16 1.78 -7.16
N CYS A 74 1.80 1.08 -8.11
CA CYS A 74 3.08 0.42 -7.87
C CYS A 74 4.12 1.40 -7.32
N GLY A 75 4.84 0.98 -6.28
CA GLY A 75 5.86 1.81 -5.63
C GLY A 75 5.32 2.91 -4.72
N THR A 76 3.99 3.03 -4.55
CA THR A 76 3.43 3.94 -3.54
C THR A 76 3.57 3.34 -2.15
N CYS A 77 3.86 4.20 -1.16
CA CYS A 77 3.99 3.78 0.22
C CYS A 77 2.86 4.29 1.09
N PHE A 78 2.45 3.47 2.05
CA PHE A 78 1.42 3.79 3.02
C PHE A 78 1.92 3.44 4.42
N LYS A 79 1.72 4.34 5.37
CA LYS A 79 1.85 4.00 6.79
C LYS A 79 0.53 3.40 7.25
N LEU A 80 0.59 2.19 7.80
CA LEU A 80 -0.55 1.48 8.35
C LEU A 80 -0.45 1.50 9.88
N THR A 81 -1.48 2.01 10.54
CA THR A 81 -1.58 2.07 12.01
C THR A 81 -2.73 1.18 12.47
N SER A 82 -2.44 0.17 13.28
CA SER A 82 -3.47 -0.73 13.81
C SER A 82 -4.47 0.03 14.68
N THR A 83 -5.76 -0.25 14.47
CA THR A 83 -6.86 0.29 15.30
C THR A 83 -7.10 -0.50 16.59
N GLY A 84 -6.43 -1.63 16.80
CA GLY A 84 -6.75 -2.53 17.92
C GLY A 84 -7.74 -3.65 17.59
N SER A 85 -8.41 -3.58 16.43
CA SER A 85 -9.53 -4.47 16.09
C SER A 85 -9.30 -5.19 14.76
N ALA A 86 -10.04 -6.27 14.53
CA ALA A 86 -10.16 -6.95 13.23
C ALA A 86 -11.64 -7.03 12.83
N PRO A 87 -11.95 -7.32 11.54
CA PRO A 87 -13.32 -7.61 11.15
C PRO A 87 -13.87 -8.82 11.93
N SER A 88 -15.17 -8.80 12.23
CA SER A 88 -15.80 -9.79 13.11
C SER A 88 -15.53 -11.24 12.64
N GLY A 89 -14.93 -12.04 13.53
CA GLY A 89 -14.59 -13.44 13.28
C GLY A 89 -13.45 -13.67 12.28
N GLN A 90 -12.70 -12.64 11.90
CA GLN A 90 -11.62 -12.73 10.91
C GLN A 90 -10.23 -12.54 11.48
N GLY A 91 -10.10 -12.40 12.80
CA GLY A 91 -8.83 -12.29 13.47
C GLY A 91 -8.98 -11.66 14.85
N THR A 92 -7.85 -11.49 15.52
CA THR A 92 -7.76 -10.87 16.85
C THR A 92 -7.36 -9.39 16.81
N GLY A 93 -6.99 -8.87 15.64
CA GLY A 93 -6.47 -7.52 15.48
C GLY A 93 -4.99 -7.44 15.82
N GLY A 94 -4.51 -6.23 16.05
CA GLY A 94 -3.13 -5.95 16.47
C GLY A 94 -3.10 -4.91 17.56
N ALA A 95 -1.97 -4.69 18.22
CA ALA A 95 -1.88 -3.66 19.25
C ALA A 95 -2.21 -2.27 18.67
N ALA A 96 -3.16 -1.56 19.28
CA ALA A 96 -3.60 -0.25 18.80
C ALA A 96 -2.45 0.76 18.80
N GLY A 97 -2.35 1.56 17.74
CA GLY A 97 -1.28 2.56 17.57
C GLY A 97 0.04 2.00 17.02
N ASN A 98 0.25 0.67 17.01
CA ASN A 98 1.41 0.10 16.34
C ASN A 98 1.34 0.38 14.84
N SER A 99 2.49 0.72 14.26
CA SER A 99 2.58 1.14 12.86
C SER A 99 3.66 0.39 12.11
N ILE A 100 3.42 0.16 10.82
CA ILE A 100 4.41 -0.22 9.82
C ILE A 100 4.24 0.65 8.58
N THR A 101 5.25 0.67 7.72
CA THR A 101 5.13 1.22 6.36
C THR A 101 5.10 0.08 5.37
N VAL A 102 4.14 0.09 4.45
CA VAL A 102 4.06 -0.84 3.34
C VAL A 102 4.30 -0.13 2.01
N MET A 103 4.98 -0.80 1.08
CA MET A 103 5.02 -0.41 -0.35
C MET A 103 4.12 -1.33 -1.17
N VAL A 104 3.36 -0.77 -2.10
CA VAL A 104 2.60 -1.56 -3.07
C VAL A 104 3.56 -2.17 -4.10
N THR A 105 3.73 -3.49 -4.06
CA THR A 105 4.56 -4.25 -5.03
C THR A 105 3.80 -5.33 -5.77
N ASN A 106 2.54 -5.55 -5.39
CA ASN A 106 1.70 -6.57 -5.99
C ASN A 106 0.23 -6.13 -6.01
N LEU A 107 -0.59 -6.85 -6.76
CA LEU A 107 -2.04 -6.69 -6.82
C LEU A 107 -2.68 -7.78 -5.98
N CYS A 108 -3.64 -7.41 -5.13
CA CYS A 108 -4.64 -8.35 -4.63
C CYS A 108 -5.87 -8.27 -5.54
N PRO A 109 -6.04 -9.22 -6.49
CA PRO A 109 -7.12 -9.14 -7.45
C PRO A 109 -8.46 -9.47 -6.79
N TYR A 110 -9.55 -8.87 -7.26
CA TYR A 110 -10.89 -9.19 -6.79
C TYR A 110 -11.24 -10.68 -6.99
N ASN A 111 -11.00 -11.21 -8.19
CA ASN A 111 -11.31 -12.61 -8.48
C ASN A 111 -10.49 -13.54 -7.59
N GLY A 112 -11.17 -14.38 -6.82
CA GLY A 112 -10.57 -15.28 -5.83
C GLY A 112 -10.30 -14.65 -4.46
N ASN A 113 -10.43 -13.33 -4.31
CA ASN A 113 -10.24 -12.60 -3.05
C ASN A 113 -11.41 -11.65 -2.74
N GLU A 114 -12.61 -11.95 -3.23
CA GLU A 114 -13.79 -11.08 -3.22
C GLU A 114 -14.20 -10.66 -1.80
N LYS A 115 -13.87 -11.52 -0.82
CA LYS A 115 -14.07 -11.27 0.61
C LYS A 115 -13.31 -10.03 1.11
N TRP A 116 -12.09 -9.84 0.59
CA TRP A 116 -11.11 -8.90 1.14
C TRP A 116 -10.79 -7.75 0.18
N CYS A 117 -10.56 -8.06 -1.09
CA CYS A 117 -10.03 -7.13 -2.08
C CYS A 117 -11.17 -6.67 -2.99
N PRO A 118 -11.74 -5.48 -2.77
CA PRO A 118 -12.86 -5.02 -3.56
C PRO A 118 -12.42 -4.64 -4.98
N GLN A 119 -13.25 -4.99 -5.98
CA GLN A 119 -13.08 -4.50 -7.35
C GLN A 119 -13.43 -3.01 -7.44
N SER A 120 -14.53 -2.64 -6.79
CA SER A 120 -15.01 -1.27 -6.59
C SER A 120 -15.90 -1.24 -5.34
N GLY A 121 -16.15 -0.05 -4.78
CA GLY A 121 -16.93 0.08 -3.55
C GLY A 121 -16.21 -0.56 -2.37
N ASN A 122 -16.92 -1.37 -1.58
CA ASN A 122 -16.43 -1.90 -0.32
C ASN A 122 -16.35 -3.45 -0.37
N ASN A 123 -15.41 -4.02 0.38
CA ASN A 123 -15.36 -5.46 0.61
C ASN A 123 -16.48 -5.91 1.56
N GLN A 124 -16.53 -7.21 1.87
CA GLN A 124 -17.59 -7.80 2.71
C GLN A 124 -17.63 -7.26 4.16
N PHE A 125 -16.60 -6.51 4.56
CA PHE A 125 -16.49 -5.89 5.88
C PHE A 125 -16.76 -4.38 5.87
N GLY A 126 -17.14 -3.83 4.71
CA GLY A 126 -17.48 -2.41 4.59
C GLY A 126 -16.27 -1.49 4.38
N TYR A 127 -15.11 -2.00 3.92
CA TYR A 127 -13.92 -1.19 3.63
C TYR A 127 -13.61 -1.14 2.15
N GLY A 128 -13.34 0.06 1.61
CA GLY A 128 -13.00 0.26 0.20
C GLY A 128 -11.54 0.01 -0.18
N TYR A 129 -10.73 -0.34 0.82
CA TYR A 129 -9.29 -0.54 0.68
C TYR A 129 -8.86 -1.80 1.42
N HIS A 130 -7.91 -2.52 0.82
CA HIS A 130 -7.29 -3.70 1.40
C HIS A 130 -5.79 -3.72 1.13
N PHE A 131 -5.03 -4.12 2.15
CA PHE A 131 -3.60 -4.41 2.04
C PHE A 131 -3.36 -5.86 2.49
N ASP A 132 -3.01 -6.74 1.57
CA ASP A 132 -2.52 -8.07 1.91
C ASP A 132 -1.00 -8.00 2.07
N ILE A 133 -0.51 -8.11 3.30
CA ILE A 133 0.86 -7.78 3.67
C ILE A 133 1.77 -8.98 3.39
N MET A 134 2.85 -8.77 2.62
CA MET A 134 3.82 -9.83 2.32
C MET A 134 4.73 -10.07 3.52
N ALA A 135 4.47 -11.12 4.28
CA ALA A 135 5.28 -11.49 5.45
C ALA A 135 5.08 -12.98 5.81
N SER A 136 6.15 -13.62 6.30
CA SER A 136 6.07 -15.00 6.82
C SER A 136 5.18 -15.08 8.07
N ASP A 137 5.19 -14.03 8.89
CA ASP A 137 4.56 -13.97 10.19
C ASP A 137 3.62 -12.75 10.30
N GLN A 138 2.80 -12.71 11.36
CA GLN A 138 1.95 -11.55 11.65
C GLN A 138 2.80 -10.35 12.10
N VAL A 139 2.97 -9.35 11.23
CA VAL A 139 3.84 -8.20 11.48
C VAL A 139 3.14 -7.00 12.09
N LEU A 140 1.82 -6.92 11.96
CA LEU A 140 0.97 -5.87 12.55
C LEU A 140 -0.13 -6.45 13.44
N GLY A 141 -0.11 -7.76 13.67
CA GLY A 141 -1.19 -8.52 14.32
C GLY A 141 -1.97 -9.39 13.35
N ASP A 142 -3.07 -9.94 13.83
CA ASP A 142 -3.94 -10.87 13.11
C ASP A 142 -5.08 -10.14 12.41
N ASN A 143 -4.88 -9.84 11.13
CA ASN A 143 -5.81 -9.12 10.25
C ASN A 143 -6.37 -7.82 10.85
N PRO A 144 -5.52 -6.93 11.41
CA PRO A 144 -5.99 -5.67 11.96
C PRO A 144 -6.71 -4.82 10.89
N ILE A 145 -7.77 -4.15 11.32
CA ILE A 145 -8.25 -2.94 10.66
C ILE A 145 -7.22 -1.85 10.97
N VAL A 146 -6.81 -1.12 9.93
CA VAL A 146 -5.79 -0.09 10.03
C VAL A 146 -6.34 1.26 9.60
N ASP A 147 -5.87 2.32 10.26
CA ASP A 147 -5.82 3.65 9.67
C ASP A 147 -4.60 3.71 8.74
N PHE A 148 -4.79 4.20 7.53
CA PHE A 148 -3.71 4.34 6.56
C PHE A 148 -3.57 5.77 6.05
N GLU A 149 -2.34 6.14 5.73
CA GLU A 149 -2.01 7.39 5.06
C GLU A 149 -0.90 7.14 4.03
N GLN A 150 -1.04 7.72 2.84
CA GLN A 150 0.00 7.71 1.82
C GLN A 150 1.17 8.57 2.30
N VAL A 151 2.37 8.02 2.22
CA VAL A 151 3.60 8.67 2.70
C VAL A 151 4.69 8.56 1.64
N SER A 152 5.70 9.42 1.75
CA SER A 152 6.94 9.21 1.01
C SER A 152 7.56 7.87 1.40
N CYS A 153 8.00 7.10 0.41
CA CYS A 153 8.68 5.84 0.67
C CYS A 153 10.00 6.09 1.43
N PRO A 154 10.27 5.35 2.51
CA PRO A 154 11.54 5.44 3.22
C PRO A 154 12.71 5.14 2.30
N THR A 155 13.76 5.96 2.37
CA THR A 155 14.98 5.80 1.55
C THR A 155 16.03 4.90 2.21
N THR A 156 15.70 4.30 3.36
CA THR A 156 16.69 3.65 4.21
C THR A 156 16.94 2.19 3.79
N GLY A 157 18.10 1.94 3.19
CA GLY A 157 18.80 0.64 3.20
C GLY A 157 18.20 -0.50 2.36
N LYS A 158 17.07 -0.31 1.69
CA LYS A 158 16.46 -1.28 0.78
C LYS A 158 16.11 -0.56 -0.52
N ASP A 159 16.29 -1.24 -1.66
CA ASP A 159 16.21 -0.66 -3.01
C ASP A 159 14.76 -0.41 -3.49
N TRP A 160 13.99 0.29 -2.67
CA TRP A 160 12.55 0.50 -2.84
C TRP A 160 12.25 1.47 -3.99
N THR A 161 13.20 2.33 -4.34
CA THR A 161 13.05 3.35 -5.39
C THR A 161 13.55 2.95 -6.77
N LEU A 162 14.43 1.94 -6.91
CA LEU A 162 14.98 1.53 -8.22
C LEU A 162 14.39 0.23 -8.78
N SER A 163 13.53 -0.46 -8.00
CA SER A 163 13.09 -1.83 -8.32
C SER A 163 11.67 -1.94 -8.89
N VAL A 164 11.01 -0.81 -9.18
CA VAL A 164 9.65 -0.78 -9.73
C VAL A 164 9.75 -0.31 -11.17
N SER A 165 9.59 -1.24 -12.12
CA SER A 165 9.78 -1.02 -13.56
C SER A 165 8.62 -1.60 -14.35
#